data_AF-A0A9R0Z7S4-F1
#
_entry.id   AF-A0A9R0Z7S4-F1
#
_cell.length_a   1.000
_cell.length_b   1.000
_cell.length_c   1.000
_cell.angle_alpha   90.00
_cell.angle_beta   90.00
_cell.angle_gamma   90.00
#
_symmetry.space_group_name_H-M   'P 1'
#
loop_
_entity.id
_entity.type
_entity.pdbx_description
1 polymer ?
#
loop_
_entity_poly.entity_id
_entity_poly.type
_entity_poly.pdbx_seq_one_letter_code
_entity_poly.pdbx_strand_id
1 'polypeptide(L)'
;MAASASAAGGEPQKQFLSIIRDFAAEKSHGSEVQASIADASIQALEATISRLQEEIAKLGSELEALKSTEDIEREEFLRQMLEMNARIRQFQQKASAELAERCSGPPSADGKQGKSAEGQNVSDMNETMDSEGMLTDSVDQMNKMNAEVHVLEEEYQKDLLELEKLRHELADVRAKRALMEAVMKETKKLQELGGRVSELENLHHSLAEELQKRYICPGCGTNNMAPEEEAAPAAAVAN
;
A
#
# COMPACT_ATOMS: atom_id res chain seq x y z
N MET A 1 -66.18 62.94 7.52
CA MET A 1 -65.72 62.44 8.84
C MET A 1 -65.92 60.92 8.79
N ALA A 2 -64.95 60.02 8.81
CA ALA A 2 -63.52 60.09 9.04
C ALA A 2 -62.85 59.01 8.18
N ALA A 3 -61.59 59.26 7.81
CA ALA A 3 -60.72 58.36 7.07
C ALA A 3 -59.93 57.44 8.01
N SER A 4 -59.14 56.56 7.38
CA SER A 4 -57.92 55.88 7.88
C SER A 4 -58.15 54.62 8.73
N ALA A 5 -57.30 53.59 8.70
CA ALA A 5 -56.21 53.15 7.83
C ALA A 5 -55.78 51.79 8.42
N SER A 6 -55.49 50.76 7.61
CA SER A 6 -54.52 49.71 7.95
C SER A 6 -54.43 48.69 6.81
N ALA A 7 -53.60 48.97 5.81
CA ALA A 7 -53.23 48.01 4.78
C ALA A 7 -51.82 48.35 4.27
N ALA A 8 -50.83 48.33 5.14
CA ALA A 8 -49.44 48.60 4.75
C ALA A 8 -48.38 47.76 5.52
N GLY A 9 -48.79 46.85 6.41
CA GLY A 9 -47.85 46.10 7.27
C GLY A 9 -47.41 44.72 6.76
N GLY A 10 -47.90 44.25 5.61
CA GLY A 10 -47.85 42.81 5.27
C GLY A 10 -46.68 42.34 4.38
N GLU A 11 -46.09 43.19 3.54
CA GLU A 11 -45.08 42.80 2.55
C GLU A 11 -43.69 42.51 3.13
N PRO A 12 -43.07 43.43 3.90
CA PRO A 12 -41.72 43.19 4.44
C PRO A 12 -41.66 42.03 5.45
N GLN A 13 -42.74 41.79 6.20
CA GLN A 13 -42.82 40.61 7.09
C GLN A 13 -42.91 39.29 6.32
N LYS A 14 -43.63 39.25 5.19
CA LYS A 14 -43.68 38.05 4.32
C LYS A 14 -42.33 37.75 3.69
N GLN A 15 -41.61 38.80 3.27
CA GLN A 15 -40.29 38.66 2.65
C GLN A 15 -39.26 38.14 3.66
N PHE A 16 -39.27 38.65 4.90
CA PHE A 16 -38.42 38.16 5.99
C PHE A 16 -38.71 36.70 6.35
N LEU A 17 -39.98 36.31 6.41
CA LEU A 17 -40.38 34.91 6.65
C LEU A 17 -39.98 33.97 5.50
N SER A 18 -39.96 34.46 4.25
CA SER A 18 -39.43 33.71 3.12
C SER A 18 -37.94 33.43 3.30
N ILE A 19 -37.15 34.46 3.62
CA ILE A 19 -35.69 34.33 3.82
C ILE A 19 -35.37 33.33 4.95
N ILE A 20 -36.09 33.38 6.07
CA ILE A 20 -35.90 32.41 7.16
C ILE A 20 -36.20 30.99 6.70
N ARG A 21 -37.26 30.80 5.91
CA ARG A 21 -37.63 29.49 5.38
C ARG A 21 -36.57 28.97 4.41
N ASP A 22 -36.09 29.82 3.53
CA ASP A 22 -35.08 29.47 2.53
C ASP A 22 -33.74 29.13 3.22
N PHE A 23 -33.33 29.91 4.23
CA PHE A 23 -32.16 29.61 5.06
C PHE A 23 -32.30 28.29 5.84
N ALA A 24 -33.48 28.01 6.41
CA ALA A 24 -33.73 26.76 7.10
C ALA A 24 -33.72 25.56 6.14
N ALA A 25 -34.29 25.72 4.94
CA ALA A 25 -34.28 24.71 3.89
C ALA A 25 -32.85 24.42 3.42
N GLU A 26 -32.05 25.45 3.15
CA GLU A 26 -30.65 25.30 2.72
C GLU A 26 -29.79 24.62 3.79
N LYS A 27 -29.96 24.99 5.06
CA LYS A 27 -29.27 24.33 6.18
C LYS A 27 -29.70 22.87 6.35
N SER A 28 -30.98 22.57 6.17
CA SER A 28 -31.48 21.18 6.22
C SER A 28 -30.92 20.35 5.07
N HIS A 29 -30.86 20.91 3.87
CA HIS A 29 -30.30 20.26 2.68
C HIS A 29 -28.79 20.03 2.81
N GLY A 30 -28.04 21.02 3.32
CA GLY A 30 -26.61 20.85 3.60
C GLY A 30 -26.34 19.73 4.61
N SER A 31 -27.20 19.58 5.62
CA SER A 31 -27.12 18.49 6.59
C SER A 31 -27.43 17.12 5.96
N GLU A 32 -28.41 17.06 5.07
CA GLU A 32 -28.78 15.85 4.32
C GLU A 32 -27.67 15.38 3.37
N VAL A 33 -27.02 16.31 2.66
CA VAL A 33 -25.88 16.01 1.80
C VAL A 33 -24.71 15.48 2.63
N GLN A 34 -24.43 16.09 3.79
CA GLN A 34 -23.37 15.64 4.67
C GLN A 34 -23.65 14.23 5.23
N ALA A 35 -24.90 13.94 5.58
CA ALA A 35 -25.31 12.59 5.99
C ALA A 35 -25.12 11.56 4.86
N SER A 36 -25.51 11.90 3.64
CA SER A 36 -25.35 11.03 2.47
C SER A 36 -23.88 10.71 2.17
N ILE A 37 -22.99 11.70 2.33
CA ILE A 37 -21.54 11.49 2.18
C ILE A 37 -20.99 10.59 3.28
N ALA A 38 -21.45 10.78 4.52
CA ALA A 38 -21.06 9.94 5.65
C ALA A 38 -21.50 8.48 5.43
N ASP A 39 -22.74 8.25 4.99
CA ASP A 39 -23.26 6.92 4.69
C ASP A 39 -22.46 6.23 3.56
N ALA A 40 -22.16 6.95 2.48
CA ALA A 40 -21.33 6.43 1.41
C ALA A 40 -19.91 6.08 1.89
N SER A 41 -19.35 6.88 2.79
CA SER A 41 -18.03 6.63 3.39
C SER A 41 -18.05 5.41 4.30
N ILE A 42 -19.10 5.22 5.09
CA ILE A 42 -19.30 4.05 5.96
C ILE A 42 -19.39 2.78 5.09
N GLN A 43 -20.21 2.78 4.04
CA GLN A 43 -20.34 1.63 3.14
C GLN A 43 -19.01 1.26 2.48
N ALA A 44 -18.22 2.26 2.05
CA ALA A 44 -16.89 2.01 1.47
C ALA A 44 -15.91 1.40 2.49
N LEU A 45 -15.96 1.85 3.74
CA LEU A 45 -15.17 1.28 4.83
C LEU A 45 -15.59 -0.15 5.15
N GLU A 46 -16.90 -0.42 5.25
CA GLU A 46 -17.44 -1.76 5.50
C GLU A 46 -17.06 -2.76 4.40
N ALA A 47 -17.11 -2.34 3.12
CA ALA A 47 -16.66 -3.14 1.99
C ALA A 47 -15.15 -3.45 2.09
N THR A 48 -14.35 -2.46 2.50
CA THR A 48 -12.90 -2.64 2.69
C THR A 48 -12.60 -3.60 3.84
N ILE A 49 -13.32 -3.47 4.96
CA ILE A 49 -13.19 -4.37 6.12
C ILE A 49 -13.54 -5.80 5.71
N SER A 50 -14.64 -5.99 4.98
CA SER A 50 -15.09 -7.30 4.52
C SER A 50 -14.05 -7.98 3.63
N ARG A 51 -13.48 -7.23 2.67
CA ARG A 51 -12.39 -7.74 1.81
C ARG A 51 -11.15 -8.13 2.61
N LEU A 52 -10.74 -7.30 3.57
CA LEU A 52 -9.58 -7.61 4.42
C LEU A 52 -9.83 -8.84 5.29
N GLN A 53 -11.04 -9.03 5.80
CA GLN A 53 -11.41 -10.23 6.56
C GLN A 53 -11.34 -11.50 5.70
N GLU A 54 -11.78 -11.44 4.44
CA GLU A 54 -11.66 -12.53 3.48
C GLU A 54 -10.19 -12.87 3.18
N GLU A 55 -9.36 -11.85 2.94
CA GLU A 55 -7.92 -12.02 2.73
C GLU A 55 -7.23 -12.65 3.96
N ILE A 56 -7.55 -12.21 5.18
CA ILE A 56 -7.04 -12.79 6.42
C ILE A 56 -7.47 -14.25 6.55
N ALA A 57 -8.73 -14.58 6.27
CA ALA A 57 -9.22 -15.94 6.34
C ALA A 57 -8.54 -16.86 5.31
N LYS A 58 -8.32 -16.37 4.09
CA LYS A 58 -7.60 -17.09 3.04
C LYS A 58 -6.14 -17.34 3.41
N LEU A 59 -5.41 -16.30 3.84
CA LEU A 59 -4.02 -16.45 4.26
C LEU A 59 -3.90 -17.37 5.49
N GLY A 60 -4.86 -17.32 6.41
CA GLY A 60 -4.93 -18.21 7.56
C GLY A 60 -5.07 -19.69 7.15
N SER A 61 -5.93 -20.00 6.19
CA SER A 61 -6.10 -21.39 5.73
C SER A 61 -4.89 -21.90 4.94
N GLU A 62 -4.27 -21.06 4.12
CA GLU A 62 -3.02 -21.37 3.41
C GLU A 62 -1.87 -21.65 4.38
N LEU A 63 -1.74 -20.84 5.45
CA LEU A 63 -0.73 -21.03 6.48
C LEU A 63 -0.89 -22.36 7.22
N GLU A 64 -2.12 -22.69 7.63
CA GLU A 64 -2.40 -23.98 8.30
C GLU A 64 -2.13 -25.17 7.35
N ALA A 65 -2.46 -25.05 6.06
CA ALA A 65 -2.16 -26.08 5.08
C ALA A 65 -0.64 -26.28 4.90
N LEU A 66 0.13 -25.19 4.80
CA LEU A 66 1.59 -25.23 4.73
C LEU A 66 2.19 -25.87 5.98
N LYS A 67 1.73 -25.48 7.16
CA LYS A 67 2.20 -26.04 8.43
C LYS A 67 1.95 -27.54 8.54
N SER A 68 0.77 -27.99 8.12
CA SER A 68 0.46 -29.43 8.09
C SER A 68 1.34 -30.20 7.11
N THR A 69 1.73 -29.58 5.99
CA THR A 69 2.63 -30.17 5.00
C THR A 69 4.05 -30.26 5.56
N GLU A 70 4.54 -29.18 6.18
CA GLU A 70 5.84 -29.14 6.88
C GLU A 70 5.93 -30.23 7.95
N ASP A 71 4.90 -30.39 8.77
CA ASP A 71 4.86 -31.43 9.81
C ASP A 71 4.97 -32.84 9.21
N ILE A 72 4.27 -33.11 8.10
CA ILE A 72 4.33 -34.40 7.39
C ILE A 72 5.74 -34.65 6.82
N GLU A 73 6.33 -33.66 6.14
CA GLU A 73 7.65 -33.77 5.53
C GLU A 73 8.73 -33.96 6.60
N ARG A 74 8.64 -33.24 7.71
CA ARG A 74 9.55 -33.37 8.84
C ARG A 74 9.46 -34.76 9.48
N GLU A 75 8.25 -35.27 9.67
CA GLU A 75 8.01 -36.62 10.22
C GLU A 75 8.58 -37.69 9.27
N GLU A 76 8.42 -37.52 7.96
CA GLU A 76 8.96 -38.42 6.94
C GLU A 76 10.50 -38.39 6.91
N PHE A 77 11.11 -37.22 6.98
CA PHE A 77 12.56 -37.08 7.10
C PHE A 77 13.10 -37.80 8.35
N LEU A 78 12.43 -37.63 9.50
CA LEU A 78 12.81 -38.31 10.74
C LEU A 78 12.71 -39.84 10.60
N ARG A 79 11.66 -40.36 9.95
CA ARG A 79 11.53 -41.80 9.66
C ARG A 79 12.71 -42.31 8.81
N GLN A 80 13.04 -41.62 7.73
CA GLN A 80 14.14 -42.00 6.84
C GLN A 80 15.49 -41.99 7.56
N MET A 81 15.75 -40.96 8.39
CA MET A 81 16.95 -40.88 9.21
C MET A 81 17.06 -42.03 10.22
N LEU A 82 15.96 -42.38 10.89
CA LEU A 82 15.92 -43.50 11.83
C LEU A 82 16.18 -44.84 11.12
N GLU A 83 15.57 -45.05 9.95
CA GLU A 83 15.79 -46.24 9.16
C GLU A 83 17.25 -46.35 8.67
N MET A 84 17.82 -45.26 8.16
CA MET A 84 19.22 -45.21 7.76
C MET A 84 20.15 -45.53 8.94
N ASN A 85 19.90 -44.94 10.11
CA ASN A 85 20.67 -45.23 11.34
C ASN A 85 20.55 -46.71 11.75
N ALA A 86 19.37 -47.33 11.60
CA ALA A 86 19.19 -48.75 11.85
C ALA A 86 20.03 -49.61 10.87
N ARG A 87 20.04 -49.26 9.58
CA ARG A 87 20.84 -49.94 8.55
C ARG A 87 22.35 -49.83 8.83
N ILE A 88 22.83 -48.65 9.23
CA ILE A 88 24.24 -48.44 9.61
C ILE A 88 24.63 -49.38 10.76
N ARG A 89 23.81 -49.46 11.82
CA ARG A 89 24.08 -50.35 12.96
C ARG A 89 24.09 -51.82 12.54
N GLN A 90 23.16 -52.24 11.68
CA GLN A 90 23.14 -53.61 11.15
C GLN A 90 24.39 -53.92 10.33
N PHE A 91 24.84 -52.99 9.49
CA PHE A 91 26.06 -53.16 8.71
C PHE A 91 27.29 -53.31 9.62
N GLN A 92 27.43 -52.44 10.62
CA GLN A 92 28.51 -52.51 11.61
C GLN A 92 28.51 -53.83 12.38
N GLN A 93 27.33 -54.33 12.77
CA GLN A 93 27.19 -55.63 13.44
C GLN A 93 27.63 -56.79 12.54
N LYS A 94 27.17 -56.82 11.28
CA LYS A 94 27.56 -57.85 10.32
C LYS A 94 29.06 -57.85 10.06
N ALA A 95 29.64 -56.67 9.82
CA ALA A 95 31.08 -56.52 9.62
C ALA A 95 31.88 -57.01 10.84
N SER A 96 31.42 -56.71 12.06
CA SER A 96 32.05 -57.16 13.30
C SER A 96 31.96 -58.68 13.48
N ALA A 97 30.81 -59.29 13.14
CA ALA A 97 30.61 -60.73 13.21
C ALA A 97 31.50 -61.49 12.21
N GLU A 98 31.61 -60.99 10.97
CA GLU A 98 32.46 -61.58 9.94
C GLU A 98 33.96 -61.52 10.33
N LEU A 99 34.39 -60.42 10.95
CA LEU A 99 35.74 -60.29 11.50
C LEU A 99 36.00 -61.27 12.66
N ALA A 100 35.03 -61.42 13.57
CA ALA A 100 35.13 -62.36 14.69
C ALA A 100 35.21 -63.82 14.19
N GLU A 101 34.45 -64.18 13.16
CA GLU A 101 34.49 -65.51 12.53
C GLU A 101 35.86 -65.79 11.91
N ARG A 102 36.44 -64.81 11.19
CA ARG A 102 37.81 -64.91 10.64
C ARG A 102 38.90 -65.03 11.71
N CYS A 103 38.72 -64.44 12.88
CA CYS A 103 39.68 -64.52 13.98
C CYS A 103 39.53 -65.80 14.85
N SER A 104 38.44 -66.54 14.69
CA SER A 104 38.15 -67.77 15.47
C SER A 104 38.57 -69.08 14.78
N GLY A 105 39.43 -69.02 13.77
CA GLY A 105 40.11 -70.20 13.23
C GLY A 105 40.89 -70.96 14.33
N PRO A 106 41.03 -72.29 14.22
CA PRO A 106 41.52 -73.13 15.31
C PRO A 106 42.91 -72.68 15.81
N PRO A 107 43.25 -72.84 17.11
CA PRO A 107 44.56 -72.49 17.61
C PRO A 107 45.60 -73.33 16.87
N SER A 108 46.42 -72.65 16.05
CA SER A 108 47.60 -73.28 15.46
C SER A 108 48.57 -73.61 16.57
N ALA A 109 48.50 -74.84 17.06
CA ALA A 109 49.58 -75.47 17.79
C ALA A 109 50.72 -75.72 16.80
N ASP A 110 51.64 -74.76 16.70
CA ASP A 110 53.07 -75.04 16.67
C ASP A 110 53.83 -73.73 16.45
N GLY A 111 54.67 -73.40 17.43
CA GLY A 111 55.70 -72.40 17.22
C GLY A 111 56.71 -72.94 16.22
N LYS A 112 56.97 -72.19 15.13
CA LYS A 112 58.30 -72.08 14.53
C LYS A 112 58.39 -70.93 13.53
N GLN A 113 59.28 -70.02 13.91
CA GLN A 113 60.05 -69.08 13.14
C GLN A 113 60.56 -69.64 11.79
N GLY A 114 60.41 -68.88 10.69
CA GLY A 114 61.05 -69.20 9.40
C GLY A 114 60.65 -68.23 8.28
N LYS A 115 61.65 -67.67 7.59
CA LYS A 115 61.59 -66.59 6.59
C LYS A 115 61.24 -67.09 5.16
N SER A 116 61.10 -66.11 4.25
CA SER A 116 61.29 -66.16 2.78
C SER A 116 60.00 -66.30 1.98
N ALA A 117 59.80 -65.73 0.79
CA ALA A 117 60.24 -64.54 0.06
C ALA A 117 59.43 -64.60 -1.26
N GLU A 118 59.20 -63.45 -1.89
CA GLU A 118 58.89 -63.31 -3.31
C GLU A 118 57.61 -63.96 -3.87
N GLY A 119 56.60 -63.09 -4.05
CA GLY A 119 56.28 -62.67 -5.42
C GLY A 119 55.40 -63.61 -6.23
N GLN A 120 54.11 -63.63 -5.94
CA GLN A 120 53.09 -63.97 -6.94
C GLN A 120 52.16 -62.76 -7.11
N ASN A 121 52.44 -61.99 -8.14
CA ASN A 121 51.62 -60.91 -8.67
C ASN A 121 50.27 -61.49 -9.13
N VAL A 122 49.20 -61.22 -8.40
CA VAL A 122 47.83 -61.43 -8.88
C VAL A 122 47.46 -60.16 -9.62
N SER A 123 47.70 -60.22 -10.93
CA SER A 123 47.28 -59.24 -11.92
C SER A 123 45.77 -59.09 -11.93
N ASP A 124 45.35 -57.82 -11.98
CA ASP A 124 44.19 -57.31 -12.71
C ASP A 124 42.81 -57.89 -12.37
N MET A 125 42.17 -57.27 -11.39
CA MET A 125 40.74 -56.93 -11.47
C MET A 125 40.45 -55.78 -10.50
N ASN A 126 41.09 -54.64 -10.75
CA ASN A 126 40.60 -53.38 -10.21
C ASN A 126 40.12 -52.57 -11.42
N GLU A 127 38.92 -52.90 -11.92
CA GLU A 127 38.11 -51.85 -12.53
C GLU A 127 37.83 -50.86 -11.39
N THR A 128 38.76 -49.93 -11.17
CA THR A 128 38.44 -48.68 -10.49
C THR A 128 37.41 -48.01 -11.36
N MET A 129 36.14 -48.31 -11.09
CA MET A 129 35.00 -47.57 -11.57
C MET A 129 35.32 -46.09 -11.34
N ASP A 130 35.27 -45.31 -12.41
CA ASP A 130 35.72 -43.93 -12.59
C ASP A 130 35.13 -42.95 -11.55
N SER A 131 35.61 -43.07 -10.31
CA SER A 131 35.12 -42.31 -9.16
C SER A 131 35.65 -40.88 -9.19
N GLU A 132 36.79 -40.69 -9.86
CA GLU A 132 37.41 -39.38 -10.10
C GLU A 132 36.62 -38.59 -11.14
N GLY A 133 36.14 -39.23 -12.22
CA GLY A 133 35.22 -38.63 -13.18
C GLY A 133 33.90 -38.17 -12.55
N MET A 134 33.24 -39.02 -11.75
CA MET A 134 31.99 -38.66 -11.07
C MET A 134 32.15 -37.52 -10.05
N LEU A 135 33.30 -37.45 -9.37
CA LEU A 135 33.61 -36.35 -8.45
C LEU A 135 33.86 -35.05 -9.23
N THR A 136 34.56 -35.14 -10.36
CA THR A 136 34.84 -34.00 -11.24
C THR A 136 33.53 -33.43 -11.82
N ASP A 137 32.63 -34.28 -12.31
CA ASP A 137 31.30 -33.87 -12.79
C ASP A 137 30.47 -33.15 -11.71
N SER A 138 30.53 -33.65 -10.46
CA SER A 138 29.84 -33.04 -9.33
C SER A 138 30.42 -31.66 -8.97
N VAL A 139 31.74 -31.51 -9.06
CA VAL A 139 32.42 -30.22 -8.84
C VAL A 139 32.06 -29.22 -9.94
N ASP A 140 32.01 -29.65 -11.20
CA ASP A 140 31.61 -28.81 -12.32
C ASP A 140 30.15 -28.36 -12.22
N GLN A 141 29.26 -29.26 -11.79
CA GLN A 141 27.86 -28.92 -11.53
C GLN A 141 27.73 -27.90 -10.38
N MET A 142 28.53 -28.05 -9.31
CA MET A 142 28.55 -27.12 -8.19
C MET A 142 29.05 -25.74 -8.62
N ASN A 143 30.10 -25.68 -9.43
CA ASN A 143 30.62 -24.43 -9.98
C ASN A 143 29.59 -23.74 -10.88
N LYS A 144 28.85 -24.52 -11.68
CA LYS A 144 27.76 -23.99 -12.51
C LYS A 144 26.62 -23.41 -11.66
N MET A 145 26.15 -24.15 -10.66
CA MET A 145 25.12 -23.65 -9.73
C MET A 145 25.59 -22.39 -9.00
N ASN A 146 26.86 -22.35 -8.57
CA ASN A 146 27.42 -21.19 -7.90
C ASN A 146 27.46 -19.95 -8.81
N ALA A 147 27.76 -20.12 -10.10
CA ALA A 147 27.68 -19.05 -11.07
C ALA A 147 26.24 -18.56 -11.29
N GLU A 148 25.27 -19.48 -11.38
CA GLU A 148 23.84 -19.13 -11.50
C GLU A 148 23.33 -18.37 -10.26
N VAL A 149 23.71 -18.80 -9.05
CA VAL A 149 23.36 -18.12 -7.79
C VAL A 149 23.94 -16.71 -7.78
N HIS A 150 25.19 -16.51 -8.18
CA HIS A 150 25.82 -15.18 -8.20
C HIS A 150 25.07 -14.21 -9.14
N VAL A 151 24.63 -14.69 -10.31
CA VAL A 151 23.82 -13.88 -11.24
C VAL A 151 22.48 -13.50 -10.61
N LEU A 152 21.79 -14.45 -9.96
CA LEU A 152 20.52 -14.18 -9.28
C LEU A 152 20.68 -13.21 -8.12
N GLU A 153 21.77 -13.29 -7.37
CA GLU A 153 22.08 -12.35 -6.29
C GLU A 153 22.30 -10.92 -6.81
N GLU A 154 23.00 -10.76 -7.93
CA GLU A 154 23.18 -9.46 -8.60
C GLU A 154 21.83 -8.88 -9.08
N GLU A 155 20.99 -9.71 -9.70
CA GLU A 155 19.64 -9.31 -10.14
C GLU A 155 18.78 -8.89 -8.94
N TYR A 156 18.78 -9.66 -7.86
CA TYR A 156 18.05 -9.35 -6.64
C TYR A 156 18.51 -8.02 -6.01
N GLN A 157 19.81 -7.75 -5.98
CA GLN A 157 20.33 -6.47 -5.50
C GLN A 157 19.86 -5.29 -6.36
N LYS A 158 19.80 -5.48 -7.68
CA LYS A 158 19.29 -4.45 -8.60
C LYS A 158 17.80 -4.18 -8.35
N ASP A 159 17.01 -5.22 -8.15
CA ASP A 159 15.58 -5.11 -7.85
C ASP A 159 15.33 -4.38 -6.52
N LEU A 160 16.17 -4.62 -5.50
CA LEU A 160 16.10 -3.90 -4.22
C LEU A 160 16.31 -2.39 -4.40
N LEU A 161 17.29 -1.99 -5.22
CA LEU A 161 17.55 -0.58 -5.52
C LEU A 161 16.39 0.06 -6.31
N GLU A 162 15.81 -0.68 -7.25
CA GLU A 162 14.65 -0.22 -8.01
C GLU A 162 13.42 -0.06 -7.11
N LEU A 163 13.19 -0.99 -6.18
CA LEU A 163 12.13 -0.90 -5.17
C LEU A 163 12.30 0.34 -4.28
N GLU A 164 13.52 0.64 -3.86
CA GLU A 164 13.80 1.83 -3.06
C GLU A 164 13.52 3.12 -3.84
N LYS A 165 13.91 3.17 -5.11
CA LYS A 165 13.59 4.29 -6.01
C LYS A 165 12.08 4.49 -6.16
N LEU A 166 11.34 3.42 -6.40
CA LEU A 166 9.87 3.46 -6.52
C LEU A 166 9.19 3.92 -5.23
N ARG A 167 9.72 3.55 -4.06
CA ARG A 167 9.20 4.05 -2.77
C ARG A 167 9.36 5.57 -2.64
N HIS A 168 10.49 6.11 -3.07
CA HIS A 168 10.73 7.56 -3.06
C HIS A 168 9.79 8.29 -4.05
N GLU A 169 9.64 7.78 -5.27
CA GLU A 169 8.73 8.35 -6.28
C GLU A 169 7.27 8.33 -5.80
N LEU A 170 6.84 7.24 -5.17
CA LEU A 170 5.50 7.12 -4.60
C LEU A 170 5.27 8.13 -3.47
N ALA A 171 6.28 8.39 -2.63
CA ALA A 171 6.20 9.40 -1.59
C ALA A 171 6.04 10.81 -2.17
N ASP A 172 6.80 11.15 -3.21
CA ASP A 172 6.70 12.43 -3.92
C ASP A 172 5.33 12.62 -4.57
N VAL A 173 4.82 11.60 -5.26
CA VAL A 173 3.47 11.65 -5.87
C VAL A 173 2.37 11.81 -4.81
N ARG A 174 2.51 11.17 -3.64
CA ARG A 174 1.56 11.35 -2.52
C ARG A 174 1.59 12.77 -1.98
N ALA A 175 2.77 13.36 -1.81
CA ALA A 175 2.92 14.74 -1.36
C ALA A 175 2.29 15.74 -2.37
N LYS A 176 2.56 15.55 -3.67
CA LYS A 176 1.97 16.35 -4.75
C LYS A 176 0.45 16.25 -4.78
N ARG A 177 -0.11 15.05 -4.58
CA ARG A 177 -1.56 14.84 -4.49
C ARG A 177 -2.16 15.62 -3.32
N ALA A 178 -1.58 15.51 -2.13
CA ALA A 178 -2.08 16.20 -0.94
C ALA A 178 -2.07 17.74 -1.13
N LEU A 179 -1.02 18.28 -1.76
CA LEU A 179 -0.96 19.69 -2.12
C LEU A 179 -2.06 20.08 -3.11
N MET A 180 -2.25 19.29 -4.16
CA MET A 180 -3.28 19.55 -5.18
C MET A 180 -4.69 19.52 -4.58
N GLU A 181 -4.98 18.59 -3.67
CA GLU A 181 -6.25 18.56 -2.94
C GLU A 181 -6.47 19.81 -2.08
N ALA A 182 -5.43 20.31 -1.40
CA ALA A 182 -5.50 21.55 -0.64
C ALA A 182 -5.75 22.77 -1.54
N VAL A 183 -5.02 22.87 -2.66
CA VAL A 183 -5.22 23.93 -3.66
C VAL A 183 -6.63 23.89 -4.24
N MET A 184 -7.17 22.71 -4.54
CA MET A 184 -8.54 22.58 -5.05
C MET A 184 -9.58 23.05 -4.04
N LYS A 185 -9.39 22.75 -2.75
CA LYS A 185 -10.28 23.23 -1.67
C LYS A 185 -10.27 24.75 -1.56
N GLU A 186 -9.09 25.37 -1.55
CA GLU A 186 -8.97 26.83 -1.49
C GLU A 186 -9.49 27.50 -2.76
N THR A 187 -9.23 26.93 -3.94
CA THR A 187 -9.77 27.44 -5.21
C THR A 187 -11.30 27.45 -5.22
N LYS A 188 -11.93 26.40 -4.65
CA LYS A 188 -13.39 26.35 -4.52
C LYS A 188 -13.91 27.48 -3.61
N LYS A 189 -13.28 27.72 -2.46
CA LYS A 189 -13.65 28.83 -1.56
C LYS A 189 -13.49 30.19 -2.25
N LEU A 190 -12.41 30.37 -3.01
CA LEU A 190 -12.17 31.58 -3.81
C LEU A 190 -13.27 31.79 -4.85
N GLN A 191 -13.71 30.73 -5.52
CA GLN A 191 -14.81 30.80 -6.49
C GLN A 191 -16.14 31.17 -5.82
N GLU A 192 -16.45 30.60 -4.65
CA GLU A 192 -17.64 30.95 -3.86
C GLU A 192 -17.61 32.41 -3.39
N LEU A 193 -16.47 32.90 -2.91
CA LEU A 193 -16.28 34.30 -2.54
C LEU A 193 -16.43 35.22 -3.76
N GLY A 194 -15.88 34.85 -4.91
CA GLY A 194 -16.04 35.58 -6.16
C GLY A 194 -17.52 35.74 -6.55
N GLY A 195 -18.32 34.67 -6.42
CA GLY A 195 -19.77 34.74 -6.64
C GLY A 195 -20.47 35.74 -5.71
N ARG A 196 -20.16 35.72 -4.41
CA ARG A 196 -20.71 36.67 -3.43
C ARG A 196 -20.32 38.11 -3.72
N VAL A 197 -19.08 38.35 -4.17
CA VAL A 197 -18.63 39.70 -4.56
C VAL A 197 -19.43 40.21 -5.75
N SER A 198 -19.62 39.38 -6.78
CA SER A 198 -20.44 39.76 -7.95
C SER A 198 -21.90 40.03 -7.60
N GLU A 199 -22.49 39.25 -6.68
CA GLU A 199 -23.84 39.53 -6.16
C GLU A 199 -23.90 40.89 -5.44
N LEU A 200 -22.91 41.20 -4.61
CA LEU A 200 -22.82 42.47 -3.90
C LEU A 200 -22.66 43.66 -4.86
N GLU A 201 -21.83 43.52 -5.90
CA GLU A 201 -21.64 44.53 -6.94
C GLU A 201 -22.94 44.82 -7.69
N ASN A 202 -23.72 43.78 -8.04
CA ASN A 202 -25.02 43.94 -8.68
C ASN A 202 -26.02 44.68 -7.78
N LEU A 203 -26.05 44.36 -6.48
CA LEU A 203 -26.89 45.07 -5.50
C LEU A 203 -26.48 46.53 -5.36
N HIS A 204 -25.18 46.82 -5.28
CA HIS A 204 -24.67 48.19 -5.26
C HIS A 204 -25.07 48.96 -6.52
N HIS A 205 -24.94 48.35 -7.70
CA HIS A 205 -25.35 48.98 -8.95
C HIS A 205 -26.85 49.27 -8.99
N SER A 206 -27.69 48.30 -8.62
CA SER A 206 -29.14 48.48 -8.54
C SER A 206 -29.54 49.58 -7.55
N LEU A 207 -28.89 49.64 -6.39
CA LEU A 207 -29.15 50.67 -5.38
C LEU A 207 -28.73 52.05 -5.89
N ALA A 208 -27.57 52.15 -6.55
CA ALA A 208 -27.09 53.38 -7.16
C ALA A 208 -28.08 53.90 -8.22
N GLU A 209 -28.59 53.03 -9.09
CA GLU A 209 -29.62 53.40 -10.06
C GLU A 209 -30.92 53.85 -9.39
N GLU A 210 -31.38 53.15 -8.35
CA GLU A 210 -32.62 53.51 -7.66
C GLU A 210 -32.49 54.86 -6.96
N LEU A 211 -31.35 55.12 -6.30
CA LEU A 211 -31.03 56.42 -5.74
C LEU A 211 -31.07 57.48 -6.84
N GLN A 212 -30.35 57.28 -7.95
CA GLN A 212 -30.34 58.22 -9.07
C GLN A 212 -31.76 58.54 -9.57
N LYS A 213 -32.63 57.54 -9.71
CA LYS A 213 -34.05 57.71 -10.09
C LYS A 213 -34.82 58.58 -9.08
N ARG A 214 -34.59 58.41 -7.77
CA ARG A 214 -35.26 59.20 -6.72
C ARG A 214 -34.86 60.67 -6.69
N TYR A 215 -33.66 61.01 -7.18
CA TYR A 215 -33.19 62.40 -7.22
C TYR A 215 -33.62 63.16 -8.49
N ILE A 216 -34.27 62.50 -9.45
CA ILE A 216 -34.81 63.18 -10.63
C ILE A 216 -36.15 63.86 -10.27
N CYS A 217 -36.23 65.17 -10.48
CA CYS A 217 -37.47 65.92 -10.27
C CYS A 217 -38.57 65.49 -11.25
N PRO A 218 -39.75 65.02 -10.80
CA PRO A 218 -40.80 64.55 -11.70
C PRO A 218 -41.45 65.68 -12.53
N GLY A 219 -41.29 66.95 -12.14
CA GLY A 219 -41.87 68.08 -12.86
C GLY A 219 -41.02 68.61 -14.02
N CYS A 220 -39.69 68.53 -13.92
CA CYS A 220 -38.77 69.11 -14.91
C CYS A 220 -37.62 68.21 -15.34
N GLY A 221 -37.50 66.99 -14.78
CA GLY A 221 -36.51 66.00 -15.17
C GLY A 221 -35.06 66.30 -14.74
N THR A 222 -34.82 67.39 -14.02
CA THR A 222 -33.47 67.71 -13.51
C THR A 222 -33.09 66.80 -12.35
N ASN A 223 -31.85 66.29 -12.38
CA ASN A 223 -31.26 65.55 -11.28
C ASN A 223 -30.87 66.52 -10.16
N ASN A 224 -31.42 66.31 -8.97
CA ASN A 224 -31.18 67.13 -7.78
C ASN A 224 -30.02 66.63 -6.91
N MET A 225 -29.28 65.60 -7.34
CA MET A 225 -28.00 65.24 -6.72
C MET A 225 -27.04 66.42 -6.85
N ALA A 226 -26.39 66.81 -5.74
CA ALA A 226 -25.29 67.76 -5.78
C ALA A 226 -24.18 67.19 -6.69
N PRO A 227 -23.49 68.02 -7.50
CA PRO A 227 -22.34 67.54 -8.25
C PRO A 227 -21.32 66.98 -7.25
N GLU A 228 -20.93 65.71 -7.42
CA GLU A 228 -19.84 65.15 -6.63
C GLU A 228 -18.60 65.99 -6.91
N GLU A 229 -18.16 66.73 -5.89
CA GLU A 229 -16.86 67.38 -5.89
C GLU A 229 -15.83 66.25 -5.89
N GLU A 230 -15.19 66.08 -7.05
CA GLU A 230 -14.18 65.07 -7.34
C GLU A 230 -13.06 65.14 -6.30
N ALA A 231 -13.11 64.27 -5.28
CA ALA A 231 -12.02 64.12 -4.33
C ALA A 231 -10.83 63.50 -5.08
N ALA A 232 -9.86 64.35 -5.41
CA ALA A 232 -8.62 64.01 -6.10
C ALA A 232 -7.95 62.75 -5.51
N PRO A 233 -7.31 61.90 -6.34
CA PRO A 233 -6.67 60.69 -5.87
C PRO A 233 -5.51 61.03 -4.94
N ALA A 234 -5.58 60.54 -3.69
CA ALA A 234 -4.47 60.59 -2.76
C ALA A 234 -3.30 59.79 -3.35
N ALA A 235 -2.20 60.50 -3.60
CA ALA A 235 -0.98 59.98 -4.19
C ALA A 235 -0.47 58.73 -3.46
N ALA A 236 -0.04 57.74 -4.26
CA ALA A 236 0.75 56.61 -3.83
C ALA A 236 1.99 57.07 -3.07
N VAL A 237 2.16 56.61 -1.83
CA VAL A 237 3.44 56.66 -1.12
C VAL A 237 3.99 55.25 -1.13
N ALA A 238 5.00 55.05 -1.97
CA ALA A 238 5.87 53.90 -1.95
C ALA A 238 6.77 53.95 -0.71
N ASN A 239 6.87 52.82 0.01
CA ASN A 239 8.08 52.30 0.63
C ASN A 239 7.91 50.82 0.91
#